data_AF-A0A934LDZ8-F1
#
_entry.id   AF-A0A934LDZ8-F1
#
_cell.length_a   1.000
_cell.length_b   1.000
_cell.length_c   1.000
_cell.angle_alpha   90.00
_cell.angle_beta   90.00
_cell.angle_gamma   90.00
#
_symmetry.space_group_name_H-M   'P 1'
#
loop_
_entity.id
_entity.type
_entity.pdbx_description
1 polymer ?
#
loop_
_entity_poly.entity_id
_entity_poly.type
_entity_poly.pdbx_seq_one_letter_code
_entity_poly.pdbx_strand_id
1 'polypeptide(L)'
;MEINEKKLTLAIVIIPTAFIGGMFLMQNAFEMPVVAISIPQQKEKEAAPTPVLAPEISALEEVSGKEKPELKQSTGAEAIISDKVPDVIAPLRVLLDVPFTVQAPFGGWADARQDYGCEEASILMAMRWVRGETLTPAQAEQEIIAISEFEKERYGDFHDTSAQDTLKVVKAYFGYENAFGTFKDISQHPSSDKIPQRD
;
A
#
# COMPACT_ATOMS: atom_id res chain seq x y z
N MET A 1 22.95 11.14 -50.37
CA MET A 1 21.51 11.09 -50.03
C MET A 1 21.04 12.53 -49.96
N GLU A 2 20.55 13.07 -51.07
CA GLU A 2 20.08 14.47 -51.15
C GLU A 2 18.72 14.59 -50.47
N ILE A 3 18.70 15.22 -49.30
CA ILE A 3 17.46 15.56 -48.61
C ILE A 3 16.93 16.83 -49.28
N ASN A 4 15.84 16.68 -50.03
CA ASN A 4 15.12 17.76 -50.71
C ASN A 4 14.76 18.88 -49.72
N GLU A 5 15.28 20.09 -49.97
CA GLU A 5 15.12 21.24 -49.06
C GLU A 5 13.66 21.53 -48.70
N LYS A 6 12.71 21.24 -49.60
CA LYS A 6 11.27 21.43 -49.33
C LYS A 6 10.73 20.49 -48.25
N LYS A 7 11.31 19.28 -48.11
CA LYS A 7 10.93 18.33 -47.05
C LYS A 7 11.54 18.72 -45.70
N LEU A 8 12.70 19.37 -45.71
CA LEU A 8 13.36 19.87 -44.50
C LEU A 8 12.62 21.08 -43.92
N THR A 9 12.17 22.01 -44.77
CA THR A 9 11.38 23.17 -44.30
C THR A 9 10.02 22.76 -43.74
N LEU A 10 9.38 21.73 -44.31
CA LEU A 10 8.09 21.23 -43.82
C LEU A 10 8.21 20.55 -42.44
N ALA A 11 9.29 19.80 -42.20
CA ALA A 11 9.55 19.16 -40.92
C ALA A 11 9.87 20.18 -39.80
N ILE A 12 10.62 21.24 -40.11
CA ILE A 12 11.05 22.23 -39.11
C ILE A 12 9.89 23.12 -38.63
N VAL A 13 8.83 23.31 -39.42
CA VAL A 13 7.69 24.18 -39.04
C VAL A 13 6.52 23.39 -38.44
N ILE A 14 6.23 22.18 -38.92
CA ILE A 14 5.07 21.39 -38.46
C ILE A 14 5.34 20.69 -37.13
N ILE A 15 6.57 20.22 -36.90
CA ILE A 15 6.91 19.47 -35.67
C ILE A 15 6.81 20.35 -34.40
N PRO A 16 7.37 21.58 -34.35
CA PRO A 16 7.23 22.41 -33.15
C PRO A 16 5.81 22.96 -32.95
N THR A 17 5.03 23.19 -34.00
CA THR A 17 3.63 23.66 -33.86
C THR A 17 2.71 22.59 -33.29
N ALA A 18 2.91 21.31 -33.66
CA ALA A 18 2.21 20.19 -33.04
C ALA A 18 2.59 20.00 -31.56
N PHE A 19 3.87 20.22 -31.20
CA PHE A 19 4.33 20.12 -29.82
C PHE A 19 3.79 21.22 -28.91
N ILE A 20 3.79 22.49 -29.36
CA ILE A 20 3.26 23.62 -28.58
C ILE A 20 1.74 23.52 -28.44
N GLY A 21 1.03 23.13 -29.50
CA GLY A 21 -0.43 22.91 -29.46
C GLY A 21 -0.83 21.76 -28.52
N GLY A 22 -0.09 20.65 -28.53
CA GLY A 22 -0.31 19.53 -27.62
C GLY A 22 -0.06 19.89 -26.15
N MET A 23 0.98 20.68 -25.87
CA MET A 23 1.31 21.11 -24.51
C MET A 23 0.27 22.11 -23.95
N PHE A 24 -0.31 22.96 -24.81
CA PHE A 24 -1.40 23.87 -24.42
C PHE A 24 -2.71 23.13 -24.12
N LEU A 25 -3.05 22.09 -24.89
CA LEU A 25 -4.23 21.26 -24.62
C LEU A 25 -4.08 20.45 -23.31
N MET A 26 -2.86 20.02 -22.97
CA MET A 26 -2.59 19.31 -21.70
C MET A 26 -2.63 20.25 -20.48
N GLN A 27 -2.30 21.55 -20.63
CA GLN A 27 -2.39 22.51 -19.53
C GLN A 27 -3.82 23.00 -19.25
N ASN A 28 -4.71 23.01 -20.26
CA ASN A 28 -6.11 23.42 -20.12
C ASN A 28 -7.09 22.27 -19.80
N ALA A 29 -6.66 21.02 -19.83
CA ALA A 29 -7.52 19.87 -19.49
C ALA A 29 -7.63 19.61 -17.97
N PHE A 30 -6.99 20.42 -17.12
CA PHE A 30 -6.99 20.26 -15.66
C PHE A 30 -7.61 21.47 -14.93
N GLU A 31 -8.73 21.97 -15.45
CA GLU A 31 -9.67 22.77 -14.65
C GLU A 31 -10.99 21.99 -14.57
N MET A 32 -11.01 20.96 -13.71
CA MET A 32 -12.27 20.41 -13.26
C MET A 32 -12.96 21.49 -12.41
N PRO A 33 -14.18 21.94 -12.73
CA PRO A 33 -14.91 22.78 -11.81
C PRO A 33 -15.12 21.97 -10.54
N VAL A 34 -14.59 22.47 -9.42
CA VAL A 34 -14.97 21.98 -8.09
C VAL A 34 -16.46 22.22 -8.00
N VAL A 35 -17.26 21.18 -8.28
CA VAL A 35 -18.69 21.20 -8.01
C VAL A 35 -18.79 21.33 -6.50
N ALA A 36 -19.09 22.53 -6.04
CA ALA A 36 -19.44 22.77 -4.65
C ALA A 36 -20.72 21.98 -4.36
N ILE A 37 -20.55 20.74 -3.92
CA ILE A 37 -21.63 19.95 -3.35
C ILE A 37 -22.00 20.69 -2.07
N SER A 38 -23.08 21.45 -2.12
CA SER A 38 -23.75 21.99 -0.94
C SER A 38 -24.31 20.80 -0.17
N ILE A 39 -23.48 20.21 0.70
CA ILE A 39 -23.91 19.18 1.63
C ILE A 39 -25.01 19.81 2.49
N PRO A 40 -26.26 19.31 2.44
CA PRO A 40 -27.26 19.76 3.37
C PRO A 40 -26.76 19.40 4.76
N GLN A 41 -26.56 20.42 5.60
CA GLN A 41 -26.30 20.26 7.03
C GLN A 41 -27.41 19.40 7.62
N GLN A 42 -27.17 18.10 7.76
CA GLN A 42 -28.06 17.25 8.53
C GLN A 42 -27.91 17.69 9.98
N LYS A 43 -28.98 18.30 10.48
CA LYS A 43 -29.18 18.62 11.88
C LYS A 43 -29.08 17.32 12.68
N GLU A 44 -27.90 17.08 13.24
CA GLU A 44 -27.66 16.00 14.18
C GLU A 44 -28.59 16.20 15.37
N LYS A 45 -29.61 15.36 15.45
CA LYS A 45 -30.49 15.29 16.61
C LYS A 45 -29.71 14.53 17.67
N GLU A 46 -29.03 15.30 18.52
CA GLU A 46 -28.40 14.88 19.76
C GLU A 46 -29.37 13.97 20.55
N ALA A 47 -29.17 12.67 20.43
CA ALA A 47 -29.73 11.68 21.33
C ALA A 47 -28.60 11.28 22.27
N ALA A 48 -28.68 11.79 23.50
CA ALA A 48 -27.76 11.45 24.57
C ALA A 48 -27.62 9.91 24.70
N PRO A 49 -26.40 9.36 24.82
CA PRO A 49 -26.24 7.95 25.12
C PRO A 49 -26.73 7.70 26.55
N THR A 50 -27.83 6.95 26.66
CA THR A 50 -28.24 6.29 27.90
C THR A 50 -27.06 5.46 28.44
N PRO A 51 -26.73 5.53 29.74
CA PRO A 51 -25.64 4.73 30.31
C PRO A 51 -26.06 3.25 30.26
N VAL A 52 -25.40 2.47 29.41
CA VAL A 52 -25.48 1.01 29.48
C VAL A 52 -24.63 0.57 30.67
N LEU A 53 -25.30 0.03 31.67
CA LEU A 53 -24.75 -0.55 32.88
C LEU A 53 -23.68 -1.59 32.54
N ALA A 54 -22.43 -1.32 32.94
CA ALA A 54 -21.38 -2.32 32.99
C ALA A 54 -21.72 -3.38 34.06
N PRO A 55 -21.45 -4.67 33.85
CA PRO A 55 -21.48 -5.64 34.93
C PRO A 55 -20.30 -5.38 35.87
N GLU A 56 -20.59 -5.33 37.18
CA GLU A 56 -19.62 -5.29 38.27
C GLU A 56 -18.61 -6.43 38.15
N ILE A 57 -17.39 -6.10 37.77
CA ILE A 57 -16.20 -6.90 38.06
C ILE A 57 -15.65 -6.37 39.39
N SER A 58 -16.29 -6.83 40.47
CA SER A 58 -15.73 -6.78 41.82
C SER A 58 -15.16 -8.17 42.14
N ALA A 59 -13.98 -8.16 42.75
CA ALA A 59 -13.19 -9.30 43.23
C ALA A 59 -12.40 -10.09 42.17
N LEU A 60 -11.17 -9.63 41.89
CA LEU A 60 -9.94 -10.39 42.21
C LEU A 60 -8.81 -9.37 42.43
N GLU A 61 -8.50 -9.14 43.71
CA GLU A 61 -7.35 -8.37 44.16
C GLU A 61 -6.03 -9.12 43.89
N GLU A 62 -5.03 -8.33 43.50
CA GLU A 62 -3.67 -8.32 44.07
C GLU A 62 -2.88 -9.64 44.14
N VAL A 63 -2.01 -9.85 43.15
CA VAL A 63 -0.65 -10.36 43.41
C VAL A 63 0.36 -9.43 42.76
N SER A 64 0.69 -8.38 43.51
CA SER A 64 1.90 -7.60 43.37
C SER A 64 3.10 -8.47 43.78
N GLY A 65 3.87 -8.95 42.80
CA GLY A 65 5.15 -9.60 43.00
C GLY A 65 6.15 -9.09 41.97
N LYS A 66 7.06 -8.22 42.41
CA LYS A 66 8.23 -7.80 41.63
C LYS A 66 9.08 -9.03 41.30
N GLU A 67 9.22 -9.37 40.03
CA GLU A 67 10.38 -10.12 39.56
C GLU A 67 10.87 -9.58 38.22
N LYS A 68 12.04 -8.94 38.32
CA LYS A 68 12.94 -8.53 37.23
C LYS A 68 13.34 -9.80 36.48
N PRO A 69 13.24 -9.88 35.14
CA PRO A 69 13.78 -11.03 34.44
C PRO A 69 15.30 -10.93 34.49
N GLU A 70 15.89 -11.81 35.29
CA GLU A 70 17.32 -12.02 35.41
C GLU A 70 17.83 -12.70 34.13
N LEU A 71 18.73 -11.99 33.44
CA LEU A 71 19.42 -12.42 32.25
C LEU A 71 20.32 -13.62 32.60
N LYS A 72 19.92 -14.83 32.24
CA LYS A 72 20.79 -16.00 32.34
C LYS A 72 21.91 -15.92 31.31
N GLN A 73 23.06 -15.50 31.80
CA GLN A 73 24.37 -15.65 31.19
C GLN A 73 24.65 -17.15 30.96
N SER A 74 24.60 -17.58 29.70
CA SER A 74 25.17 -18.88 29.28
C SER A 74 26.59 -18.63 28.82
N THR A 75 27.52 -18.94 29.72
CA THR A 75 28.96 -19.00 29.47
C THR A 75 29.27 -20.30 28.74
N GLY A 76 29.88 -20.19 27.56
CA GLY A 76 30.30 -21.34 26.76
C GLY A 76 31.08 -20.87 25.54
N ALA A 77 32.15 -20.11 25.77
CA ALA A 77 33.13 -19.79 24.75
C ALA A 77 34.12 -20.94 24.63
N GLU A 78 34.06 -21.69 23.54
CA GLU A 78 35.24 -22.33 22.97
C GLU A 78 35.37 -21.88 21.52
N ALA A 79 36.52 -21.24 21.28
CA ALA A 79 36.90 -20.61 20.05
C ALA A 79 37.34 -21.65 19.02
N ILE A 80 36.79 -21.54 17.80
CA ILE A 80 37.54 -21.92 16.59
C ILE A 80 37.60 -20.67 15.72
N ILE A 81 38.78 -20.07 15.71
CA ILE A 81 39.14 -18.97 14.82
C ILE A 81 39.36 -19.58 13.43
N SER A 82 38.51 -19.19 12.47
CA SER A 82 38.78 -19.35 11.04
C SER A 82 38.77 -17.96 10.40
N ASP A 83 39.96 -17.55 9.96
CA ASP A 83 40.22 -16.31 9.24
C ASP A 83 39.46 -16.22 7.90
N LYS A 84 39.06 -14.98 7.58
CA LYS A 84 38.55 -14.43 6.31
C LYS A 84 37.07 -14.61 5.95
N VAL A 85 36.25 -13.63 6.33
CA VAL A 85 35.35 -12.85 5.44
C VAL A 85 35.19 -11.45 6.08
N PRO A 86 35.19 -10.32 5.34
CA PRO A 86 34.68 -9.07 5.88
C PRO A 86 33.17 -9.27 6.09
N ASP A 87 32.80 -9.54 7.33
CA ASP A 87 31.41 -9.68 7.74
C ASP A 87 30.79 -8.28 7.70
N VAL A 88 30.15 -7.94 6.57
CA VAL A 88 29.20 -6.83 6.55
C VAL A 88 28.02 -7.34 7.38
N ILE A 89 28.10 -7.11 8.70
CA ILE A 89 27.03 -7.43 9.64
C ILE A 89 25.81 -6.62 9.19
N ALA A 90 24.94 -7.27 8.42
CA ALA A 90 23.65 -6.70 8.08
C ALA A 90 22.88 -6.50 9.39
N PRO A 91 22.16 -5.38 9.56
CA PRO A 91 21.41 -5.14 10.78
C PRO A 91 20.38 -6.26 10.99
N LEU A 92 20.34 -6.80 12.20
CA LEU A 92 19.38 -7.85 12.59
C LEU A 92 17.92 -7.38 12.46
N ARG A 93 17.69 -6.06 12.51
CA ARG A 93 16.38 -5.42 12.39
C ARG A 93 16.52 -4.10 11.66
N VAL A 94 15.59 -3.84 10.76
CA VAL A 94 15.42 -2.54 10.10
C VAL A 94 14.04 -2.04 10.45
N LEU A 95 13.96 -0.82 10.99
CA LEU A 95 12.69 -0.12 11.19
C LEU A 95 12.48 0.80 9.99
N LEU A 96 11.42 0.54 9.23
CA LEU A 96 10.99 1.38 8.12
C LEU A 96 9.81 2.24 8.59
N ASP A 97 9.89 3.54 8.35
CA ASP A 97 8.83 4.50 8.68
C ASP A 97 7.76 4.50 7.58
N VAL A 98 7.09 3.36 7.42
CA VAL A 98 6.03 3.17 6.41
C VAL A 98 4.76 3.85 6.91
N PRO A 99 4.15 4.77 6.15
CA PRO A 99 2.88 5.37 6.53
C PRO A 99 1.79 4.30 6.55
N PHE A 100 0.90 4.36 7.53
CA PHE A 100 -0.08 3.31 7.78
C PHE A 100 -1.51 3.73 7.38
N THR A 101 -2.25 2.79 6.78
CA THR A 101 -3.71 2.88 6.61
C THR A 101 -4.34 1.49 6.65
N VAL A 102 -5.63 1.42 6.98
CA VAL A 102 -6.48 0.25 6.74
C VAL A 102 -7.16 0.36 5.36
N GLN A 103 -7.67 -0.76 4.82
CA GLN A 103 -8.35 -0.82 3.52
C GLN A 103 -9.68 -0.03 3.45
N ALA A 104 -10.31 0.18 4.61
CA ALA A 104 -11.47 1.05 4.78
C ALA A 104 -11.15 2.14 5.81
N PRO A 105 -10.48 3.25 5.44
CA PRO A 105 -9.94 4.22 6.39
C PRO A 105 -10.95 4.84 7.36
N PHE A 106 -12.23 4.91 6.94
CA PHE A 106 -13.35 5.36 7.77
C PHE A 106 -14.37 4.25 8.07
N GLY A 107 -14.04 2.99 7.77
CA GLY A 107 -14.94 1.84 7.95
C GLY A 107 -16.07 1.74 6.93
N GLY A 108 -15.86 2.24 5.70
CA GLY A 108 -16.82 2.21 4.59
C GLY A 108 -16.99 0.84 3.91
N TRP A 109 -17.18 -0.23 4.68
CA TRP A 109 -17.22 -1.63 4.20
C TRP A 109 -18.36 -1.96 3.22
N ALA A 110 -19.35 -1.08 3.06
CA ALA A 110 -20.40 -1.24 2.06
C ALA A 110 -19.91 -0.97 0.62
N ASP A 111 -18.78 -0.29 0.48
CA ASP A 111 -18.11 -0.08 -0.81
C ASP A 111 -17.15 -1.25 -1.07
N ALA A 112 -17.41 -2.04 -2.11
CA ALA A 112 -16.58 -3.20 -2.46
C ALA A 112 -15.10 -2.84 -2.66
N ARG A 113 -14.79 -1.63 -3.14
CA ARG A 113 -13.40 -1.17 -3.33
C ARG A 113 -12.66 -1.02 -2.00
N GLN A 114 -13.39 -0.74 -0.92
CA GLN A 114 -12.83 -0.71 0.43
C GLN A 114 -12.87 -2.10 1.09
N ASP A 115 -13.93 -2.88 0.84
CA ASP A 115 -14.09 -4.23 1.40
C ASP A 115 -13.02 -5.21 0.89
N TYR A 116 -12.68 -5.12 -0.40
CA TYR A 116 -11.65 -5.95 -1.05
C TYR A 116 -10.31 -5.22 -1.27
N GLY A 117 -10.17 -4.00 -0.76
CA GLY A 117 -9.03 -3.11 -1.04
C GLY A 117 -7.72 -3.46 -0.32
N CYS A 118 -7.50 -4.71 0.09
CA CYS A 118 -6.33 -5.07 0.90
C CYS A 118 -5.02 -4.98 0.11
N GLU A 119 -5.03 -5.36 -1.17
CA GLU A 119 -3.86 -5.24 -2.04
C GLU A 119 -3.56 -3.76 -2.36
N GLU A 120 -4.59 -2.96 -2.67
CA GLU A 120 -4.50 -1.53 -2.96
C GLU A 120 -3.96 -0.74 -1.77
N ALA A 121 -4.48 -0.99 -0.57
CA ALA A 121 -3.97 -0.38 0.65
C ALA A 121 -2.50 -0.74 0.90
N SER A 122 -2.14 -2.01 0.68
CA SER A 122 -0.77 -2.50 0.87
C SER A 122 0.22 -1.83 -0.08
N ILE A 123 -0.10 -1.74 -1.37
CA ILE A 123 0.78 -1.08 -2.34
C ILE A 123 0.80 0.43 -2.18
N LEU A 124 -0.31 1.05 -1.74
CA LEU A 124 -0.34 2.47 -1.45
C LEU A 124 0.62 2.82 -0.31
N MET A 125 0.59 2.07 0.81
CA MET A 125 1.54 2.27 1.92
C MET A 125 2.99 2.12 1.46
N ALA A 126 3.29 1.04 0.71
CA ALA A 126 4.63 0.79 0.19
C ALA A 126 5.11 1.92 -0.74
N MET A 127 4.25 2.38 -1.65
CA MET A 127 4.62 3.43 -2.62
C MET A 127 4.75 4.81 -1.99
N ARG A 128 3.93 5.13 -0.98
CA ARG A 128 4.10 6.35 -0.18
C ARG A 128 5.43 6.33 0.56
N TRP A 129 5.81 5.19 1.16
CA TRP A 129 7.12 5.02 1.78
C TRP A 129 8.27 5.21 0.79
N VAL A 130 8.23 4.56 -0.39
CA VAL A 130 9.25 4.70 -1.44
C VAL A 130 9.42 6.15 -1.87
N ARG A 131 8.33 6.93 -1.89
CA ARG A 131 8.34 8.35 -2.30
C ARG A 131 8.63 9.32 -1.14
N GLY A 132 8.73 8.85 0.10
CA GLY A 132 8.88 9.71 1.28
C GLY A 132 7.65 10.56 1.57
N GLU A 133 6.47 10.07 1.21
CA GLU A 133 5.20 10.78 1.35
C GLU A 133 4.43 10.30 2.59
N THR A 134 3.72 11.23 3.24
CA THR A 134 2.78 10.90 4.31
C THR A 134 1.44 10.40 3.75
N LEU A 135 0.64 9.74 4.58
CA LEU A 135 -0.70 9.30 4.20
C LEU A 135 -1.72 9.68 5.28
N THR A 136 -2.72 10.46 4.90
CA THR A 136 -3.90 10.72 5.74
C THR A 136 -5.03 9.74 5.42
N PRO A 137 -5.99 9.49 6.34
CA PRO A 137 -7.13 8.62 6.05
C PRO A 137 -7.96 9.03 4.82
N ALA A 138 -8.15 10.33 4.60
CA ALA A 138 -8.88 10.84 3.43
C ALA A 138 -8.12 10.59 2.12
N GLN A 139 -6.80 10.81 2.11
CA GLN A 139 -5.97 10.46 0.95
C GLN A 139 -5.95 8.95 0.71
N ALA A 140 -5.89 8.15 1.78
CA ALA A 140 -5.92 6.70 1.68
C ALA A 140 -7.21 6.21 1.03
N GLU A 141 -8.38 6.69 1.48
CA GLU A 141 -9.67 6.25 0.94
C GLU A 141 -9.79 6.61 -0.54
N GLN A 142 -9.44 7.85 -0.89
CA GLN A 142 -9.49 8.32 -2.27
C GLN A 142 -8.59 7.49 -3.19
N GLU A 143 -7.37 7.20 -2.76
CA GLU A 143 -6.38 6.49 -3.58
C GLU A 143 -6.70 4.99 -3.66
N ILE A 144 -7.16 4.35 -2.58
CA ILE A 144 -7.62 2.96 -2.61
C ILE A 144 -8.73 2.81 -3.65
N ILE A 145 -9.74 3.69 -3.59
CA ILE A 145 -10.83 3.72 -4.58
C ILE A 145 -10.29 3.95 -6.00
N ALA A 146 -9.36 4.89 -6.17
CA ALA A 146 -8.80 5.20 -7.49
C ALA A 146 -7.98 4.04 -8.08
N ILE A 147 -7.26 3.28 -7.25
CA ILE A 147 -6.52 2.10 -7.68
C ILE A 147 -7.51 1.00 -8.08
N SER A 148 -8.52 0.68 -7.26
CA SER A 148 -9.51 -0.35 -7.60
C SER A 148 -10.28 -0.01 -8.89
N GLU A 149 -10.62 1.27 -9.12
CA GLU A 149 -11.24 1.70 -10.38
C GLU A 149 -10.31 1.54 -11.59
N PHE A 150 -9.02 1.89 -11.43
CA PHE A 150 -8.02 1.67 -12.46
C PHE A 150 -7.89 0.18 -12.81
N GLU A 151 -7.88 -0.69 -11.80
CA GLU A 151 -7.83 -2.14 -12.00
C GLU A 151 -9.09 -2.64 -12.70
N LYS A 152 -10.26 -2.14 -12.31
CA LYS A 152 -11.52 -2.49 -12.97
C LYS A 152 -11.52 -2.09 -14.43
N GLU A 153 -11.09 -0.88 -14.74
CA GLU A 153 -11.04 -0.36 -16.11
C GLU A 153 -10.02 -1.11 -16.97
N ARG A 154 -8.83 -1.39 -16.41
CA ARG A 154 -7.70 -1.92 -17.15
C ARG A 154 -7.70 -3.45 -17.27
N TYR A 155 -8.10 -4.13 -16.21
CA TYR A 155 -7.99 -5.59 -16.06
C TYR A 155 -9.36 -6.27 -15.96
N GLY A 156 -10.45 -5.50 -15.81
CA GLY A 156 -11.81 -6.02 -15.76
C GLY A 156 -12.25 -6.45 -14.37
N ASP A 157 -11.34 -6.46 -13.38
CA ASP A 157 -11.65 -6.73 -11.98
C ASP A 157 -10.59 -6.16 -11.02
N PHE A 158 -10.96 -6.04 -9.74
CA PHE A 158 -10.07 -5.59 -8.65
C PHE A 158 -10.14 -6.48 -7.40
N HIS A 159 -11.03 -7.48 -7.38
CA HIS A 159 -11.24 -8.32 -6.21
C HIS A 159 -10.09 -9.32 -6.05
N ASP A 160 -9.56 -9.44 -4.82
CA ASP A 160 -8.65 -10.51 -4.36
C ASP A 160 -7.47 -10.75 -5.32
N THR A 161 -6.67 -9.70 -5.58
CA THR A 161 -5.62 -9.79 -6.61
C THR A 161 -4.46 -10.67 -6.16
N SER A 162 -3.94 -11.50 -7.06
CA SER A 162 -2.74 -12.27 -6.76
C SER A 162 -1.54 -11.34 -6.59
N ALA A 163 -0.52 -11.73 -5.82
CA ALA A 163 0.71 -10.93 -5.70
C ALA A 163 1.38 -10.62 -7.06
N GLN A 164 1.22 -11.50 -8.05
CA GLN A 164 1.64 -11.29 -9.42
C GLN A 164 0.85 -10.17 -10.10
N ASP A 165 -0.45 -10.10 -9.87
CA ASP A 165 -1.34 -9.07 -10.42
C ASP A 165 -1.16 -7.74 -9.71
N THR A 166 -1.08 -7.74 -8.37
CA THR A 166 -0.73 -6.57 -7.57
C THR A 166 0.59 -5.93 -8.03
N LEU A 167 1.60 -6.74 -8.40
CA LEU A 167 2.85 -6.22 -8.98
C LEU A 167 2.64 -5.50 -10.32
N LYS A 168 1.69 -5.93 -11.15
CA LYS A 168 1.33 -5.23 -12.40
C LYS A 168 0.71 -3.87 -12.10
N VAL A 169 -0.11 -3.78 -11.05
CA VAL A 169 -0.72 -2.53 -10.59
C VAL A 169 0.36 -1.55 -10.13
N VAL A 170 1.33 -2.00 -9.34
CA VAL A 170 2.47 -1.16 -8.91
C VAL A 170 3.18 -0.53 -10.12
N LYS A 171 3.42 -1.33 -11.16
CA LYS A 171 4.08 -0.84 -12.38
C LYS A 171 3.19 0.09 -13.18
N ALA A 172 1.94 -0.31 -13.42
CA ALA A 172 1.06 0.39 -14.34
C ALA A 172 0.42 1.65 -13.74
N TYR A 173 -0.02 1.60 -12.48
CA TYR A 173 -0.65 2.73 -11.79
C TYR A 173 0.40 3.73 -11.29
N PHE A 174 1.45 3.25 -10.59
CA PHE A 174 2.45 4.13 -9.99
C PHE A 174 3.63 4.45 -10.92
N GLY A 175 3.73 3.81 -12.09
CA GLY A 175 4.86 3.96 -12.99
C GLY A 175 6.19 3.45 -12.41
N TYR A 176 6.14 2.52 -11.44
CA TYR A 176 7.30 2.11 -10.66
C TYR A 176 7.88 0.77 -11.14
N GLU A 177 8.79 0.85 -12.13
CA GLU A 177 9.37 -0.33 -12.79
C GLU A 177 10.34 -1.14 -11.91
N ASN A 178 10.86 -0.52 -10.84
CA ASN A 178 11.82 -1.15 -9.93
C ASN A 178 11.17 -2.17 -8.96
N ALA A 179 9.85 -2.37 -9.03
CA ALA A 179 9.19 -3.45 -8.30
C ALA A 179 9.42 -4.80 -9.00
N PHE A 180 9.80 -5.81 -8.22
CA PHE A 180 9.99 -7.19 -8.68
C PHE A 180 9.53 -8.18 -7.61
N GLY A 181 9.16 -9.39 -8.04
CA GLY A 181 8.78 -10.49 -7.17
C GLY A 181 9.23 -11.81 -7.76
N THR A 182 9.56 -12.78 -6.89
CA THR A 182 9.76 -14.18 -7.30
C THR A 182 8.57 -14.98 -6.83
N PHE A 183 7.95 -15.71 -7.74
CA PHE A 183 6.72 -16.43 -7.46
C PHE A 183 6.98 -17.93 -7.56
N LYS A 184 6.58 -18.66 -6.52
CA LYS A 184 6.66 -20.12 -6.46
C LYS A 184 5.28 -20.69 -6.24
N ASP A 185 4.92 -21.68 -7.05
CA ASP A 185 3.71 -22.44 -6.85
C ASP A 185 3.86 -23.35 -5.61
N ILE A 186 3.05 -23.08 -4.59
CA ILE A 186 3.01 -23.85 -3.34
C ILE A 186 2.10 -25.08 -3.44
N SER A 187 1.22 -25.15 -4.45
CA SER A 187 0.36 -26.33 -4.69
C SER A 187 1.16 -27.55 -5.13
N GLN A 188 2.37 -27.32 -5.66
CA GLN A 188 3.31 -28.36 -6.07
C GLN A 188 4.20 -28.84 -4.92
N HIS A 189 4.02 -28.32 -3.69
CA HIS A 189 4.76 -28.85 -2.55
C HIS A 189 4.10 -30.16 -2.12
N PRO A 190 4.80 -31.32 -2.16
CA PRO A 190 4.24 -32.55 -1.61
C PRO A 190 3.92 -32.29 -0.14
N SER A 191 2.63 -32.29 0.21
CA SER A 191 2.13 -32.26 1.58
C SER A 191 2.68 -33.47 2.33
N SER A 192 3.89 -33.38 2.87
CA SER A 192 4.49 -34.47 3.63
C SER A 192 3.92 -34.60 5.04
N ASP A 193 3.15 -33.63 5.54
CA ASP A 193 2.61 -33.69 6.88
C ASP A 193 1.09 -33.85 6.82
N LYS A 194 0.65 -35.10 6.92
CA LYS A 194 -0.73 -35.40 7.34
C LYS A 194 -0.91 -34.73 8.71
N ILE A 195 -1.60 -33.59 8.75
CA ILE A 195 -2.06 -32.99 9.99
C ILE A 195 -2.87 -34.10 10.70
N PRO A 196 -2.46 -34.56 11.89
CA PRO A 196 -3.24 -35.53 12.63
C PRO A 196 -4.61 -34.89 12.89
N GLN A 197 -5.66 -35.58 12.40
CA GLN A 197 -7.04 -35.23 12.73
C GLN A 197 -7.13 -35.26 14.26
N ARG A 198 -7.52 -34.15 14.87
CA ARG A 198 -7.85 -34.13 16.29
C ARG A 198 -9.20 -34.83 16.44
N ASP A 199 -9.18 -35.93 17.18
CA ASP A 199 -10.38 -36.64 17.65
C ASP A 199 -11.27 -35.73 18.51
#